data_AF-A0A958SC17-F1
#
_entry.id   AF-A0A958SC17-F1
#
_cell.length_a   1.000
_cell.length_b   1.000
_cell.length_c   1.000
_cell.angle_alpha   90.00
_cell.angle_beta   90.00
_cell.angle_gamma   90.00
#
_symmetry.space_group_name_H-M   'P 1'
#
loop_
_entity.id
_entity.type
_entity.pdbx_description
1 polymer ?
#
loop_
_entity_poly.entity_id
_entity_poly.type
_entity_poly.pdbx_seq_one_letter_code
_entity_poly.pdbx_strand_id
1 'polypeptide(L)'
;MKSLHKLVQVILSLAVIFSSVSSFGAIAEALKMIPVQDRGRIKPYDSFARESLQLIYGKQSYNKKEAVDIVLTWVLIPQFWEDQQIIELSSASLREALKLKEHRTLYTLKELLSNERTTLLFQQLKSYSEKEKKLSPFYQDVQRLQNQVSLFHGISTGQSLSVMPNPESTTWFTLAELSGEDADSFKAITDQLIKATTEAVKAKDSATKEAVQGLKTQVDTYIERILQNDTHHVVDMNKIKAEVFLNSFEPFLKSWIFYLLGSLFLLIALFNGS
;
A
#
# COMPACT_ATOMS: atom_id res chain seq x y z
N MET A 1 -1.04 -15.97 -28.55
CA MET A 1 -1.39 -14.62 -29.08
C MET A 1 -2.62 -13.98 -28.41
N LYS A 2 -3.75 -14.67 -28.19
CA LYS A 2 -4.93 -14.07 -27.53
C LYS A 2 -4.74 -13.69 -26.04
N SER A 3 -3.93 -14.42 -25.27
CA SER A 3 -3.63 -14.06 -23.87
C SER A 3 -2.69 -12.85 -23.75
N LEU A 4 -1.70 -12.74 -24.64
CA LEU A 4 -0.79 -11.60 -24.72
C LEU A 4 -1.54 -10.31 -25.09
N HIS A 5 -2.52 -10.39 -25.99
CA HIS A 5 -3.39 -9.27 -26.35
C HIS A 5 -4.29 -8.81 -25.19
N LYS A 6 -4.82 -9.76 -24.39
CA LYS A 6 -5.58 -9.44 -23.17
C LYS A 6 -4.69 -8.79 -22.10
N LEU A 7 -3.48 -9.29 -21.89
CA LEU A 7 -2.51 -8.73 -20.94
C LEU A 7 -2.10 -7.31 -21.34
N VAL A 8 -1.84 -7.08 -22.63
CA VAL A 8 -1.51 -5.76 -23.19
C VAL A 8 -2.72 -4.81 -23.10
N GLN A 9 -3.95 -5.29 -23.32
CA GLN A 9 -5.15 -4.48 -23.11
C GLN A 9 -5.41 -4.16 -21.63
N VAL A 10 -5.10 -5.08 -20.71
CA VAL A 10 -5.13 -4.83 -19.25
C VAL A 10 -4.08 -3.79 -18.87
N ILE A 11 -2.85 -3.91 -19.38
CA ILE A 11 -1.77 -2.94 -19.14
C ILE A 11 -2.09 -1.56 -19.76
N LEU A 12 -2.66 -1.51 -20.96
CA LEU A 12 -3.11 -0.26 -21.60
C LEU A 12 -4.33 0.36 -20.91
N SER A 13 -5.27 -0.45 -20.41
CA SER A 13 -6.39 0.06 -19.60
C SER A 13 -5.94 0.48 -18.20
N LEU A 14 -4.87 -0.12 -17.66
CA LEU A 14 -4.17 0.35 -16.47
C LEU A 14 -3.29 1.59 -16.73
N ALA A 15 -2.91 1.91 -17.97
CA ALA A 15 -2.20 3.16 -18.29
C ALA A 15 -3.14 4.37 -18.46
N VAL A 16 -4.40 4.13 -18.88
CA VAL A 16 -5.48 5.14 -18.95
C VAL A 16 -6.01 5.54 -17.54
N ILE A 17 -5.51 4.90 -16.49
CA ILE A 17 -5.85 5.09 -15.06
C ILE A 17 -5.75 6.52 -14.52
N PHE A 18 -5.05 7.45 -15.17
CA PHE A 18 -4.53 8.62 -14.48
C PHE A 18 -5.33 9.94 -14.58
N SER A 19 -6.52 9.95 -15.20
CA SER A 19 -7.37 11.14 -15.24
C SER A 19 -8.84 10.83 -14.91
N SER A 20 -9.23 11.15 -13.67
CA SER A 20 -10.60 11.52 -13.28
C SER A 20 -11.74 10.51 -13.49
N VAL A 21 -11.79 9.44 -12.68
CA VAL A 21 -13.05 8.70 -12.47
C VAL A 21 -13.32 8.58 -10.97
N SER A 22 -14.46 9.10 -10.53
CA SER A 22 -14.97 9.05 -9.14
C SER A 22 -15.22 7.62 -8.63
N SER A 23 -15.33 6.65 -9.54
CA SER A 23 -15.54 5.24 -9.21
C SER A 23 -14.32 4.55 -8.57
N PHE A 24 -13.11 5.08 -8.75
CA PHE A 24 -11.92 4.51 -8.12
C PHE A 24 -11.94 4.64 -6.59
N GLY A 25 -12.50 5.72 -6.05
CA GLY A 25 -12.70 5.85 -4.61
C GLY A 25 -13.60 4.74 -4.05
N ALA A 26 -14.67 4.38 -4.76
CA ALA A 26 -15.57 3.31 -4.33
C ALA A 26 -14.93 1.91 -4.40
N ILE A 27 -14.02 1.68 -5.35
CA ILE A 27 -13.22 0.45 -5.42
C ILE A 27 -12.28 0.37 -4.21
N ALA A 28 -11.55 1.45 -3.92
CA ALA A 28 -10.65 1.51 -2.76
C ALA A 28 -11.40 1.26 -1.46
N GLU A 29 -12.54 1.92 -1.24
CA GLU A 29 -13.39 1.74 -0.04
C GLU A 29 -13.76 0.27 0.21
N ALA A 30 -14.06 -0.50 -0.84
CA ALA A 30 -14.42 -1.91 -0.70
C ALA A 30 -13.26 -2.77 -0.14
N LEU A 31 -12.01 -2.36 -0.33
CA LEU A 31 -10.83 -3.13 0.04
C LEU A 31 -10.23 -2.71 1.40
N LYS A 32 -10.53 -1.49 1.88
CA LYS A 32 -9.89 -0.89 3.07
C LYS A 32 -9.93 -1.78 4.30
N MET A 33 -11.04 -2.49 4.52
CA MET A 33 -11.30 -3.26 5.73
C MET A 33 -10.73 -4.67 5.73
N ILE A 34 -10.10 -5.13 4.64
CA ILE A 34 -9.49 -6.46 4.59
C ILE A 34 -8.42 -6.56 5.69
N PRO A 35 -8.54 -7.49 6.67
CA PRO A 35 -7.51 -7.70 7.67
C PRO A 35 -6.24 -8.23 7.02
N VAL A 36 -5.10 -7.65 7.36
CA VAL A 36 -3.78 -8.14 6.95
C VAL A 36 -2.84 -8.17 8.15
N GLN A 37 -1.94 -9.16 8.17
CA GLN A 37 -0.89 -9.22 9.18
C GLN A 37 0.40 -8.58 8.63
N ASP A 38 1.00 -7.68 9.43
CA ASP A 38 2.34 -7.17 9.16
C ASP A 38 3.13 -7.16 10.47
N ARG A 39 4.28 -7.85 10.48
CA ARG A 39 5.14 -8.03 11.66
C ARG A 39 4.36 -8.46 12.92
N GLY A 40 3.43 -9.39 12.76
CA GLY A 40 2.59 -9.92 13.85
C GLY A 40 1.38 -9.05 14.23
N ARG A 41 1.29 -7.81 13.74
CA ARG A 41 0.14 -6.92 13.98
C ARG A 41 -0.92 -7.13 12.90
N ILE A 42 -2.15 -7.44 13.29
CA ILE A 42 -3.32 -7.37 12.41
C ILE A 42 -3.75 -5.91 12.27
N LYS A 43 -3.85 -5.43 11.03
CA LYS A 43 -4.27 -4.06 10.68
C LYS A 43 -5.15 -4.09 9.43
N PRO A 44 -5.95 -3.04 9.15
CA PRO A 44 -6.62 -2.91 7.86
C PRO A 44 -5.62 -2.82 6.71
N TYR A 45 -6.03 -3.32 5.54
CA TYR A 45 -5.29 -3.15 4.29
C TYR A 45 -5.03 -1.67 3.97
N ASP A 46 -5.95 -0.76 4.33
CA ASP A 46 -5.74 0.69 4.22
C ASP A 46 -4.45 1.16 4.92
N SER A 47 -4.26 0.80 6.19
CA SER A 47 -3.05 1.16 6.94
C SER A 47 -1.81 0.51 6.34
N PHE A 48 -1.88 -0.77 5.98
CA PHE A 48 -0.77 -1.46 5.32
C PHE A 48 -0.36 -0.74 4.03
N ALA A 49 -1.33 -0.39 3.19
CA ALA A 49 -1.08 0.27 1.92
C ALA A 49 -0.50 1.68 2.12
N ARG A 50 -1.05 2.47 3.04
CA ARG A 50 -0.54 3.82 3.38
C ARG A 50 0.88 3.76 3.92
N GLU A 51 1.17 2.85 4.86
CA GLU A 51 2.51 2.67 5.42
C GLU A 51 3.51 2.21 4.34
N SER A 52 3.09 1.29 3.46
CA SER A 52 3.93 0.79 2.37
C SER A 52 4.26 1.85 1.34
N LEU A 53 3.25 2.61 0.88
CA LEU A 53 3.45 3.72 -0.03
C LEU A 53 4.27 4.84 0.61
N GLN A 54 4.05 5.13 1.90
CA GLN A 54 4.85 6.11 2.64
C GLN A 54 6.33 5.70 2.73
N LEU A 55 6.61 4.41 2.97
CA LEU A 55 8.00 3.94 3.04
C LEU A 55 8.71 4.08 1.69
N ILE A 56 8.04 3.66 0.61
CA ILE A 56 8.59 3.59 -0.75
C ILE A 56 8.63 4.96 -1.42
N TYR A 57 7.50 5.68 -1.44
CA TYR A 57 7.29 6.93 -2.18
C TYR A 57 7.36 8.20 -1.32
N GLY A 58 7.41 8.07 0.01
CA GLY A 58 7.48 9.21 0.92
C GLY A 58 6.13 9.93 1.15
N LYS A 59 5.04 9.43 0.56
CA LYS A 59 3.67 9.96 0.74
C LYS A 59 2.65 8.84 0.86
N GLN A 60 1.51 9.12 1.51
CA GLN A 60 0.38 8.17 1.62
C GLN A 60 -0.62 8.24 0.44
N SER A 61 -0.31 9.00 -0.60
CA SER A 61 -1.09 9.05 -1.84
C SER A 61 -0.17 9.26 -3.04
N TYR A 62 -0.59 8.76 -4.20
CA TYR A 62 0.14 8.90 -5.46
C TYR A 62 -0.78 9.55 -6.51
N ASN A 63 -0.41 10.73 -7.04
CA ASN A 63 -1.21 11.45 -8.03
C ASN A 63 -2.71 11.58 -7.66
N LYS A 64 -2.98 11.95 -6.40
CA LYS A 64 -4.34 12.08 -5.81
C LYS A 64 -5.13 10.76 -5.71
N LYS A 65 -4.48 9.61 -5.89
CA LYS A 65 -5.06 8.29 -5.68
C LYS A 65 -4.71 7.77 -4.29
N GLU A 66 -5.61 7.00 -3.72
CA GLU A 66 -5.42 6.38 -2.41
C GLU A 66 -4.36 5.27 -2.47
N ALA A 67 -3.62 5.08 -1.38
CA ALA A 67 -2.58 4.06 -1.33
C ALA A 67 -3.11 2.64 -1.58
N VAL A 68 -4.35 2.35 -1.18
CA VAL A 68 -5.04 1.07 -1.40
C VAL A 68 -5.01 0.65 -2.86
N ASP A 69 -5.37 1.56 -3.77
CA ASP A 69 -5.35 1.28 -5.22
C ASP A 69 -3.93 1.04 -5.71
N ILE A 70 -2.98 1.87 -5.25
CA ILE A 70 -1.60 1.86 -5.73
C ILE A 70 -0.89 0.58 -5.32
N VAL A 71 -0.92 0.24 -4.04
CA VAL A 71 -0.23 -0.94 -3.50
C VAL A 71 -0.81 -2.23 -4.06
N LEU A 72 -2.11 -2.28 -4.30
CA LEU A 72 -2.74 -3.42 -4.96
C LEU A 72 -2.19 -3.63 -6.37
N THR A 73 -1.99 -2.54 -7.12
CA THR A 73 -1.39 -2.64 -8.46
C THR A 73 0.08 -3.05 -8.45
N TRP A 74 0.80 -2.96 -7.32
CA TRP A 74 2.12 -3.57 -7.20
C TRP A 74 2.08 -5.09 -7.30
N VAL A 75 0.98 -5.71 -6.87
CA VAL A 75 0.74 -7.15 -7.03
C VAL A 75 0.30 -7.47 -8.47
N LEU A 76 -0.63 -6.67 -9.01
CA LEU A 76 -1.28 -6.97 -10.29
C LEU A 76 -0.42 -6.67 -11.52
N ILE A 77 0.38 -5.61 -11.48
CA ILE A 77 1.20 -5.12 -12.59
C ILE A 77 2.59 -4.63 -12.12
N PRO A 78 3.39 -5.46 -11.44
CA PRO A 78 4.66 -5.03 -10.86
C PRO A 78 5.64 -4.44 -11.88
N GLN A 79 5.70 -5.01 -13.09
CA GLN A 79 6.57 -4.54 -14.17
C GLN A 79 6.32 -3.07 -14.54
N PHE A 80 5.06 -2.61 -14.49
CA PHE A 80 4.75 -1.20 -14.74
C PHE A 80 5.40 -0.28 -13.68
N TRP A 81 5.35 -0.71 -12.43
CA TRP A 81 5.85 0.04 -11.28
C TRP A 81 7.38 0.02 -11.14
N GLU A 82 8.04 -1.02 -11.65
CA GLU A 82 9.51 -1.08 -11.71
C GLU A 82 10.12 0.05 -12.54
N ASP A 83 9.40 0.50 -13.58
CA ASP A 83 9.79 1.61 -14.46
C ASP A 83 9.25 2.98 -13.99
N GLN A 84 8.44 3.05 -12.92
CA GLN A 84 7.95 4.32 -12.37
C GLN A 84 8.94 4.93 -11.37
N GLN A 85 9.04 6.27 -11.35
CA GLN A 85 9.83 7.01 -10.36
C GLN A 85 9.13 7.04 -9.00
N ILE A 86 9.15 5.91 -8.28
CA ILE A 86 8.46 5.75 -7.00
C ILE A 86 9.38 5.59 -5.79
N ILE A 87 10.66 5.29 -5.98
CA ILE A 87 11.57 5.05 -4.86
C ILE A 87 12.15 6.38 -4.39
N GLU A 88 11.75 6.82 -3.20
CA GLU A 88 12.25 8.04 -2.56
C GLU A 88 13.64 7.82 -1.97
N LEU A 89 14.61 8.58 -2.48
CA LEU A 89 15.95 8.78 -1.91
C LEU A 89 16.12 10.22 -1.45
N SER A 90 15.77 10.52 -0.19
CA SER A 90 15.88 11.87 0.39
C SER A 90 17.32 12.26 0.74
N SER A 91 18.19 11.29 1.07
CA SER A 91 19.57 11.52 1.47
C SER A 91 20.49 11.88 0.30
N ALA A 92 21.11 13.06 0.37
CA ALA A 92 22.07 13.51 -0.64
C ALA A 92 23.34 12.65 -0.67
N SER A 93 23.82 12.23 0.50
CA SER A 93 25.02 11.39 0.61
C SER A 93 24.81 10.01 0.02
N LEU A 94 23.61 9.41 0.18
CA LEU A 94 23.26 8.16 -0.48
C LEU A 94 23.21 8.31 -2.00
N ARG A 95 22.57 9.37 -2.52
CA ARG A 95 22.52 9.65 -3.97
C ARG A 95 23.93 9.83 -4.56
N GLU A 96 24.82 10.53 -3.85
CA GLU A 96 26.21 10.72 -4.24
C GLU A 96 26.99 9.39 -4.24
N ALA A 97 26.83 8.57 -3.20
CA ALA A 97 27.47 7.25 -3.11
C ALA A 97 27.06 6.33 -4.26
N LEU A 98 25.79 6.40 -4.66
CA LEU A 98 25.22 5.69 -5.81
C LEU A 98 25.61 6.32 -7.17
N LYS A 99 26.27 7.48 -7.19
CA LYS A 99 26.60 8.26 -8.39
C LYS A 99 25.38 8.64 -9.24
N LEU A 100 24.24 8.89 -8.60
CA LEU A 100 23.03 9.35 -9.27
C LEU A 100 23.18 10.87 -9.53
N LYS A 101 23.32 11.25 -10.81
CA LYS A 101 23.74 12.60 -11.24
C LYS A 101 22.64 13.67 -11.14
N GLU A 102 21.40 13.29 -10.88
CA GLU A 102 20.25 14.20 -10.94
C GLU A 102 19.85 14.71 -9.55
N HIS A 103 19.43 15.98 -9.45
CA HIS A 103 18.88 16.57 -8.22
C HIS A 103 17.46 16.05 -7.86
N ARG A 104 17.00 14.98 -8.49
CA ARG A 104 15.71 14.35 -8.18
C ARG A 104 15.82 13.51 -6.92
N THR A 105 14.69 13.35 -6.23
CA THR A 105 14.57 12.51 -5.04
C THR A 105 13.82 11.22 -5.31
N LEU A 106 13.26 11.03 -6.52
CA LEU A 106 12.51 9.85 -6.91
C LEU A 106 13.23 9.12 -8.03
N TYR A 107 13.36 7.80 -7.87
CA TYR A 107 14.09 6.93 -8.78
C TYR A 107 13.25 5.70 -9.14
N THR A 108 13.57 5.08 -10.27
CA THR A 108 12.92 3.81 -10.66
C THR A 108 13.58 2.64 -9.93
N LEU A 109 12.83 1.58 -9.66
CA LEU A 109 13.42 0.39 -9.05
C LEU A 109 14.46 -0.24 -9.99
N LYS A 110 14.18 -0.25 -11.29
CA LYS A 110 15.09 -0.76 -12.32
C LYS A 110 16.42 -0.02 -12.37
N GLU A 111 16.41 1.31 -12.28
CA GLU A 111 17.63 2.13 -12.23
C GLU A 111 18.47 1.81 -10.98
N LEU A 112 17.81 1.65 -9.83
CA LEU A 112 18.50 1.35 -8.58
C LEU A 112 19.09 -0.07 -8.58
N LEU A 113 18.34 -1.06 -9.07
CA LEU A 113 18.78 -2.46 -9.10
C LEU A 113 19.82 -2.75 -10.19
N SER A 114 19.80 -2.01 -11.29
CA SER A 114 20.83 -2.12 -12.35
C SER A 114 22.13 -1.40 -12.00
N ASN A 115 22.14 -0.58 -10.94
CA ASN A 115 23.34 0.08 -10.45
C ASN A 115 24.14 -0.84 -9.53
N GLU A 116 25.32 -1.29 -9.99
CA GLU A 116 26.23 -2.16 -9.22
C GLU A 116 26.57 -1.60 -7.83
N ARG A 117 26.55 -0.27 -7.66
CA ARG A 117 26.81 0.38 -6.37
C ARG A 117 25.74 0.08 -5.34
N THR A 118 24.49 -0.10 -5.76
CA THR A 118 23.40 -0.50 -4.86
C THR A 118 23.71 -1.84 -4.22
N THR A 119 24.13 -2.83 -5.02
CA THR A 119 24.53 -4.15 -4.52
C THR A 119 25.71 -4.05 -3.55
N LEU A 120 26.74 -3.26 -3.89
CA LEU A 120 27.90 -3.05 -3.02
C LEU A 120 27.51 -2.42 -1.67
N LEU A 121 26.63 -1.41 -1.68
CA LEU A 121 26.16 -0.77 -0.45
C LEU A 121 25.34 -1.74 0.43
N PHE A 122 24.51 -2.60 -0.17
CA PHE A 122 23.78 -3.63 0.58
C PHE A 122 24.71 -4.67 1.21
N GLN A 123 25.77 -5.08 0.51
CA GLN A 123 26.79 -5.97 1.06
C GLN A 123 27.55 -5.30 2.22
N GLN A 124 27.94 -4.04 2.07
CA GLN A 124 28.59 -3.26 3.13
C GLN A 124 27.69 -3.10 4.36
N LEU A 125 26.41 -2.81 4.16
CA LEU A 125 25.41 -2.74 5.23
C LEU A 125 25.34 -4.06 6.01
N LYS A 126 25.28 -5.20 5.31
CA LYS A 126 25.25 -6.52 5.94
C LYS A 126 26.49 -6.74 6.81
N SER A 127 27.69 -6.53 6.26
CA SER A 127 28.95 -6.66 7.01
C SER A 127 29.10 -5.66 8.17
N TYR A 128 28.47 -4.49 8.08
CA TYR A 128 28.48 -3.50 9.15
C TYR A 128 27.53 -3.90 10.28
N SER A 129 26.35 -4.42 9.95
CA SER A 129 25.35 -4.91 10.91
C SER A 129 25.83 -6.15 11.67
N GLU A 130 26.51 -7.08 11.00
CA GLU A 130 27.08 -8.30 11.62
C GLU A 130 28.15 -8.00 12.67
N LYS A 131 28.78 -6.83 12.61
CA LYS A 131 29.77 -6.38 13.59
C LYS A 131 29.13 -5.70 14.81
N GLU A 132 27.82 -5.82 14.97
CA GLU A 132 27.00 -5.21 16.04
C GLU A 132 27.21 -3.70 16.20
N LYS A 133 27.64 -3.03 15.14
CA LYS A 133 27.86 -1.59 15.18
C LYS A 133 26.54 -0.86 15.02
N LYS A 134 26.31 0.14 15.87
CA LYS A 134 25.23 1.11 15.66
C LYS A 134 25.38 1.72 14.25
N LEU A 135 24.32 1.63 13.45
CA LEU A 135 24.31 2.17 12.09
C LEU A 135 24.55 3.68 12.14
N SER A 136 25.51 4.15 11.34
CA SER A 136 25.68 5.58 11.09
C SER A 136 24.47 6.11 10.29
N PRO A 137 24.21 7.43 10.28
CA PRO A 137 23.12 8.00 9.49
C PRO A 137 23.16 7.56 8.02
N PHE A 138 24.35 7.49 7.42
CA PHE A 138 24.51 6.98 6.06
C PHE A 138 24.03 5.52 5.91
N TYR A 139 24.41 4.62 6.82
CA TYR A 139 23.97 3.23 6.73
C TYR A 139 22.49 3.04 7.11
N GLN A 140 21.89 3.96 7.87
CA GLN A 140 20.44 4.00 8.07
C GLN A 140 19.72 4.33 6.76
N ASP A 141 20.25 5.26 5.96
CA ASP A 141 19.72 5.57 4.63
C ASP A 141 19.84 4.38 3.67
N VAL A 142 21.00 3.68 3.69
CA VAL A 142 21.19 2.44 2.91
C VAL A 142 20.20 1.36 3.34
N GLN A 143 19.98 1.19 4.66
CA GLN A 143 19.00 0.24 5.18
C GLN A 143 17.57 0.61 4.78
N ARG A 144 17.23 1.90 4.76
CA ARG A 144 15.93 2.36 4.27
C ARG A 144 15.74 1.98 2.81
N LEU A 145 16.74 2.22 1.95
CA LEU A 145 16.69 1.80 0.55
C LEU A 145 16.53 0.28 0.41
N GLN A 146 17.26 -0.52 1.19
CA GLN A 146 17.09 -1.97 1.20
C GLN A 146 15.65 -2.36 1.59
N ASN A 147 15.10 -1.75 2.64
CA ASN A 147 13.72 -2.00 3.08
C ASN A 147 12.69 -1.62 2.01
N GLN A 148 12.88 -0.51 1.29
CA GLN A 148 12.01 -0.11 0.19
C GLN A 148 12.01 -1.16 -0.94
N VAL A 149 13.20 -1.58 -1.37
CA VAL A 149 13.39 -2.61 -2.40
C VAL A 149 12.76 -3.93 -1.98
N SER A 150 13.07 -4.40 -0.77
CA SER A 150 12.55 -5.65 -0.23
C SER A 150 11.04 -5.63 -0.05
N LEU A 151 10.47 -4.53 0.44
CA LEU A 151 9.02 -4.39 0.60
C LEU A 151 8.30 -4.40 -0.75
N PHE A 152 8.79 -3.64 -1.74
CA PHE A 152 8.19 -3.66 -3.08
C PHE A 152 8.23 -5.06 -3.67
N HIS A 153 9.40 -5.71 -3.64
CA HIS A 153 9.55 -7.07 -4.17
C HIS A 153 8.63 -8.06 -3.44
N GLY A 154 8.62 -8.04 -2.11
CA GLY A 154 7.78 -8.93 -1.32
C GLY A 154 6.29 -8.70 -1.54
N ILE A 155 5.83 -7.46 -1.74
CA ILE A 155 4.43 -7.19 -2.12
C ILE A 155 4.17 -7.72 -3.54
N SER A 156 5.06 -7.43 -4.50
CA SER A 156 4.90 -7.85 -5.90
C SER A 156 4.82 -9.36 -6.10
N THR A 157 5.51 -10.13 -5.26
CA THR A 157 5.50 -11.59 -5.28
C THR A 157 4.45 -12.20 -4.34
N GLY A 158 3.73 -11.38 -3.58
CA GLY A 158 2.76 -11.81 -2.58
C GLY A 158 3.35 -12.29 -1.25
N GLN A 159 4.68 -12.26 -1.08
CA GLN A 159 5.40 -12.74 0.12
C GLN A 159 5.34 -11.79 1.32
N SER A 160 5.11 -10.50 1.11
CA SER A 160 4.97 -9.49 2.19
C SER A 160 3.52 -9.09 2.46
N LEU A 161 2.57 -9.84 1.91
CA LEU A 161 1.15 -9.60 2.08
C LEU A 161 0.51 -10.82 2.74
N SER A 162 0.52 -10.86 4.08
CA SER A 162 -0.11 -11.92 4.88
C SER A 162 -1.61 -11.67 5.03
N VAL A 163 -2.41 -12.53 4.42
CA VAL A 163 -3.84 -12.28 4.13
C VAL A 163 -4.78 -13.35 4.64
N MET A 164 -4.28 -14.51 5.07
CA MET A 164 -5.12 -15.58 5.62
C MET A 164 -4.53 -16.12 6.93
N PRO A 165 -5.31 -16.26 8.02
CA PRO A 165 -4.83 -16.88 9.25
C PRO A 165 -4.30 -18.30 9.01
N ASN A 166 -3.25 -18.64 9.75
CA ASN A 166 -2.76 -20.01 9.82
C ASN A 166 -3.28 -20.67 11.11
N PRO A 167 -4.04 -21.79 11.03
CA PRO A 167 -4.53 -22.47 12.22
C PRO A 167 -3.45 -23.02 13.14
N GLU A 168 -2.25 -23.27 12.61
CA GLU A 168 -1.13 -23.91 13.32
C GLU A 168 -0.07 -22.91 13.81
N SER A 169 -0.17 -21.64 13.42
CA SER A 169 0.86 -20.64 13.69
C SER A 169 0.27 -19.24 13.88
N THR A 170 0.94 -18.43 14.70
CA THR A 170 0.62 -17.01 14.83
C THR A 170 0.97 -16.19 13.57
N THR A 171 1.74 -16.77 12.64
CA THR A 171 2.10 -16.15 11.36
C THR A 171 1.09 -16.56 10.29
N TRP A 172 0.39 -15.58 9.72
CA TRP A 172 -0.59 -15.74 8.67
C TRP A 172 0.06 -16.15 7.35
N PHE A 173 -0.66 -16.95 6.56
CA PHE A 173 -0.27 -17.28 5.19
C PHE A 173 -0.21 -16.02 4.33
N THR A 174 0.90 -15.91 3.61
CA THR A 174 1.12 -14.89 2.60
C THR A 174 0.26 -15.17 1.37
N LEU A 175 0.03 -14.15 0.55
CA LEU A 175 -0.67 -14.31 -0.73
C LEU A 175 0.00 -15.38 -1.62
N ALA A 176 1.34 -15.50 -1.54
CA ALA A 176 2.10 -16.50 -2.28
C ALA A 176 1.89 -17.94 -1.78
N GLU A 177 1.46 -18.13 -0.54
CA GLU A 177 1.25 -19.42 0.11
C GLU A 177 -0.20 -19.91 0.03
N LEU A 178 -1.13 -19.05 -0.43
CA LEU A 178 -2.54 -19.43 -0.55
C LEU A 178 -2.70 -20.60 -1.52
N SER A 179 -3.55 -21.55 -1.13
CA SER A 179 -3.88 -22.72 -1.93
C SER A 179 -5.34 -23.15 -1.72
N GLY A 180 -5.84 -24.00 -2.61
CA GLY A 180 -7.22 -24.48 -2.59
C GLY A 180 -8.25 -23.35 -2.53
N GLU A 181 -9.25 -23.51 -1.67
CA GLU A 181 -10.36 -22.56 -1.53
C GLU A 181 -9.92 -21.16 -1.09
N ASP A 182 -8.83 -21.03 -0.31
CA ASP A 182 -8.35 -19.71 0.13
C ASP A 182 -7.79 -18.92 -1.05
N ALA A 183 -7.06 -19.59 -1.96
CA ALA A 183 -6.60 -18.99 -3.21
C ALA A 183 -7.78 -18.61 -4.12
N ASP A 184 -8.79 -19.48 -4.22
CA ASP A 184 -9.99 -19.23 -5.04
C ASP A 184 -10.78 -18.01 -4.52
N SER A 185 -10.91 -17.87 -3.20
CA SER A 185 -11.58 -16.73 -2.58
C SER A 185 -10.87 -15.40 -2.84
N PHE A 186 -9.54 -15.36 -2.74
CA PHE A 186 -8.76 -14.18 -3.10
C PHE A 186 -8.81 -13.88 -4.61
N LYS A 187 -8.80 -14.92 -5.44
CA LYS A 187 -8.96 -14.78 -6.89
C LYS A 187 -10.32 -14.17 -7.24
N ALA A 188 -11.40 -14.54 -6.55
CA ALA A 188 -12.72 -13.96 -6.78
C ALA A 188 -12.75 -12.44 -6.52
N ILE A 189 -12.07 -11.96 -5.48
CA ILE A 189 -11.86 -10.52 -5.25
C ILE A 189 -11.12 -9.90 -6.44
N THR A 190 -10.03 -10.52 -6.88
CA THR A 190 -9.19 -9.99 -7.97
C THR A 190 -9.93 -9.94 -9.31
N ASP A 191 -10.68 -10.98 -9.65
CA ASP A 191 -11.50 -11.04 -10.87
C ASP A 191 -12.55 -9.91 -10.87
N GLN A 192 -13.21 -9.71 -9.74
CA GLN A 192 -14.26 -8.71 -9.59
C GLN A 192 -13.69 -7.27 -9.55
N LEU A 193 -12.51 -7.09 -8.98
CA LEU A 193 -11.75 -5.85 -9.03
C LEU A 193 -11.36 -5.49 -10.48
N ILE A 194 -10.85 -6.45 -11.25
CA ILE A 194 -10.50 -6.25 -12.66
C ILE A 194 -11.76 -5.86 -13.43
N LYS A 195 -12.90 -6.50 -13.16
CA LYS A 195 -14.20 -6.14 -13.75
C LYS A 195 -14.60 -4.70 -13.39
N ALA A 196 -14.57 -4.34 -12.11
CA ALA A 196 -14.93 -3.00 -11.64
C ALA A 196 -14.03 -1.92 -12.25
N THR A 197 -12.72 -2.17 -12.30
CA THR A 197 -11.74 -1.26 -12.91
C THR A 197 -11.97 -1.13 -14.41
N THR A 198 -12.24 -2.25 -15.10
CA THR A 198 -12.49 -2.24 -16.55
C THR A 198 -13.76 -1.46 -16.90
N GLU A 199 -14.84 -1.61 -16.14
CA GLU A 199 -16.08 -0.86 -16.39
C GLU A 199 -15.95 0.62 -16.02
N ALA A 200 -15.18 0.93 -14.96
CA ALA A 200 -14.82 2.30 -14.60
C ALA A 200 -14.07 3.02 -15.74
N VAL A 201 -13.09 2.34 -16.35
CA VAL A 201 -12.32 2.89 -17.48
C VAL A 201 -13.20 3.12 -18.72
N LYS A 202 -14.23 2.30 -18.92
CA LYS A 202 -15.21 2.50 -20.01
C LYS A 202 -16.21 3.63 -19.75
N ALA A 203 -16.14 4.31 -18.60
CA ALA A 203 -17.09 5.34 -18.17
C ALA A 203 -18.55 4.87 -18.19
N LYS A 204 -18.80 3.58 -17.87
CA LYS A 204 -20.14 3.00 -17.76
C LYS A 204 -20.59 3.01 -16.31
N ASP A 205 -21.19 4.11 -15.87
CA ASP A 205 -21.50 4.33 -14.45
C ASP A 205 -22.37 3.24 -13.80
N SER A 206 -23.41 2.75 -14.48
CA SER A 206 -24.28 1.68 -13.94
C SER A 206 -23.53 0.35 -13.80
N ALA A 207 -22.85 -0.09 -14.85
CA ALA A 207 -22.05 -1.31 -14.85
C ALA A 207 -20.90 -1.24 -13.83
N THR A 208 -20.32 -0.05 -13.64
CA THR A 208 -19.29 0.18 -12.63
C THR A 208 -19.85 0.02 -11.22
N LYS A 209 -21.02 0.61 -10.92
CA LYS A 209 -21.68 0.46 -9.61
C LYS A 209 -22.02 -1.00 -9.31
N GLU A 210 -22.57 -1.73 -10.28
CA GLU A 210 -22.85 -3.16 -10.14
C GLU A 210 -21.57 -3.97 -9.89
N ALA A 211 -20.49 -3.65 -10.60
CA ALA A 211 -19.21 -4.31 -10.41
C ALA A 211 -18.59 -3.99 -9.04
N VAL A 212 -18.68 -2.74 -8.57
CA VAL A 212 -18.23 -2.36 -7.21
C VAL A 212 -19.06 -3.07 -6.13
N GLN A 213 -20.38 -3.19 -6.32
CA GLN A 213 -21.22 -3.92 -5.39
C GLN A 213 -20.83 -5.41 -5.33
N GLY A 214 -20.58 -6.02 -6.48
CA GLY A 214 -20.07 -7.40 -6.52
C GLY A 214 -18.69 -7.52 -5.85
N LEU A 215 -17.82 -6.52 -5.98
CA LEU A 215 -16.50 -6.51 -5.32
C LEU A 215 -16.69 -6.50 -3.81
N LYS A 216 -17.56 -5.62 -3.29
CA LYS A 216 -17.88 -5.56 -1.88
C LYS A 216 -18.39 -6.92 -1.37
N THR A 217 -19.28 -7.58 -2.11
CA THR A 217 -19.77 -8.91 -1.72
C THR A 217 -18.64 -9.94 -1.63
N GLN A 218 -17.73 -9.98 -2.61
CA GLN A 218 -16.59 -10.91 -2.55
C GLN A 218 -15.65 -10.60 -1.39
N VAL A 219 -15.42 -9.32 -1.09
CA VAL A 219 -14.62 -8.91 0.06
C VAL A 219 -15.30 -9.30 1.38
N ASP A 220 -16.61 -9.06 1.52
CA ASP A 220 -17.36 -9.43 2.71
C ASP A 220 -17.26 -10.96 2.95
N THR A 221 -17.45 -11.78 1.90
CA THR A 221 -17.28 -13.24 1.97
C THR A 221 -15.86 -13.65 2.32
N TYR A 222 -14.85 -12.96 1.79
CA TYR A 222 -13.45 -13.23 2.12
C TYR A 222 -13.13 -12.90 3.59
N ILE A 223 -13.67 -11.79 4.12
CA ILE A 223 -13.53 -11.42 5.52
C ILE A 223 -14.22 -12.45 6.42
N GLU A 224 -15.42 -12.90 6.08
CA GLU A 224 -16.09 -14.00 6.82
C GLU A 224 -15.23 -15.26 6.87
N ARG A 225 -14.57 -15.60 5.76
CA ARG A 225 -13.64 -16.72 5.69
C ARG A 225 -12.40 -16.52 6.57
N ILE A 226 -11.80 -15.33 6.56
CA ILE A 226 -10.72 -14.97 7.49
C ILE A 226 -11.18 -15.20 8.94
N LEU A 227 -12.37 -14.73 9.30
CA LEU A 227 -12.90 -14.87 10.67
C LEU A 227 -13.18 -16.33 11.05
N GLN A 228 -13.58 -17.18 10.10
CA GLN A 228 -13.74 -18.62 10.31
C GLN A 228 -12.40 -19.33 10.53
N ASN A 229 -11.36 -18.90 9.82
CA ASN A 229 -10.02 -19.47 9.90
C ASN A 229 -9.17 -18.88 11.06
N ASP A 230 -9.62 -17.80 11.70
CA ASP A 230 -8.97 -17.17 12.84
C ASP A 230 -9.21 -17.94 14.15
N THR A 231 -8.54 -19.09 14.28
CA THR A 231 -8.62 -19.99 15.44
C THR A 231 -8.13 -19.34 16.74
N HIS A 232 -7.30 -18.30 16.65
CA HIS A 232 -6.75 -17.59 17.80
C HIS A 232 -7.55 -16.34 18.18
N HIS A 233 -8.62 -16.03 17.43
CA HIS A 233 -9.49 -14.87 17.64
C HIS A 233 -8.69 -13.55 17.75
N VAL A 234 -7.67 -13.39 16.92
CA VAL A 234 -6.81 -12.19 16.90
C VAL A 234 -7.39 -11.04 16.06
N VAL A 235 -8.38 -11.32 15.21
CA VAL A 235 -9.02 -10.32 14.35
C VAL A 235 -10.15 -9.61 15.09
N ASP A 236 -9.94 -8.32 15.40
CA ASP A 236 -10.98 -7.43 15.91
C ASP A 236 -11.47 -6.47 14.82
N MET A 237 -12.64 -6.78 14.25
CA MET A 237 -13.25 -5.95 13.20
C MET A 237 -13.68 -4.56 13.67
N ASN A 238 -13.94 -4.35 14.97
CA ASN A 238 -14.27 -3.02 15.48
C ASN A 238 -13.02 -2.14 15.51
N LYS A 239 -11.89 -2.71 15.94
CA LYS A 239 -10.58 -2.04 15.88
C LYS A 239 -10.20 -1.70 14.44
N ILE A 240 -10.37 -2.64 13.51
CA ILE A 240 -10.11 -2.42 12.08
C ILE A 240 -10.96 -1.26 11.52
N LYS A 241 -12.27 -1.26 11.80
CA LYS A 241 -13.17 -0.17 11.37
C LYS A 241 -12.78 1.18 11.98
N ALA A 242 -12.42 1.21 13.26
CA ALA A 242 -11.97 2.42 13.93
C ALA A 242 -10.69 2.97 13.30
N GLU A 243 -9.72 2.11 12.94
CA GLU A 243 -8.46 2.52 12.31
C GLU A 243 -8.70 3.08 10.89
N VAL A 244 -9.53 2.42 10.07
CA VAL A 244 -9.93 2.93 8.74
C VAL A 244 -10.63 4.29 8.86
N PHE A 245 -11.50 4.46 9.86
CA PHE A 245 -12.16 5.73 10.13
C PHE A 245 -11.16 6.82 10.51
N LEU A 246 -10.21 6.53 11.42
CA LEU A 246 -9.19 7.48 11.85
C LEU A 246 -8.27 7.90 10.68
N ASN A 247 -7.86 6.96 9.84
CA ASN A 247 -7.07 7.24 8.64
C ASN A 247 -7.80 8.17 7.67
N SER A 248 -9.11 7.98 7.51
CA SER A 248 -9.93 8.81 6.61
C SER A 248 -10.31 10.16 7.22
N PHE A 249 -10.48 10.22 8.55
CA PHE A 249 -10.83 11.44 9.26
C PHE A 249 -9.64 12.39 9.41
N GLU A 250 -8.41 11.88 9.47
CA GLU A 250 -7.18 12.67 9.66
C GLU A 250 -7.26 13.62 10.88
N PRO A 251 -7.55 13.10 12.09
CA PRO A 251 -7.83 13.93 13.26
C PRO A 251 -6.72 14.94 13.56
N PHE A 252 -5.45 14.52 13.47
CA PHE A 252 -4.29 15.37 13.76
C PHE A 252 -4.21 16.60 12.84
N LEU A 253 -4.53 16.45 11.55
CA LEU A 253 -4.57 17.55 10.59
C LEU A 253 -5.78 18.46 10.80
N LYS A 254 -6.80 18.02 11.54
CA LYS A 254 -8.00 18.81 11.87
C LYS A 254 -7.97 19.37 13.29
N SER A 255 -7.10 18.86 14.16
CA SER A 255 -6.97 19.31 15.55
C SER A 255 -6.64 20.79 15.67
N TRP A 256 -5.87 21.36 14.75
CA TRP A 256 -5.55 22.80 14.75
C TRP A 256 -6.79 23.69 14.59
N ILE A 257 -7.84 23.21 13.92
CA ILE A 257 -9.10 23.95 13.78
C ILE A 257 -9.76 24.11 15.16
N PHE A 258 -9.76 23.04 15.97
CA PHE A 258 -10.29 23.10 17.33
C PHE A 258 -9.45 23.98 18.25
N TYR A 259 -8.11 23.94 18.14
CA TYR A 259 -7.23 24.86 18.86
C TYR A 259 -7.48 26.32 18.47
N LEU A 260 -7.67 26.60 17.17
CA LEU A 260 -7.98 27.94 16.66
C LEU A 260 -9.34 28.44 17.19
N LEU A 261 -10.38 27.61 17.10
CA LEU A 261 -11.71 27.95 17.59
C LEU A 261 -11.73 28.18 19.11
N GLY A 262 -11.02 27.35 19.88
CA GLY A 262 -10.87 27.52 21.33
C GLY A 262 -10.14 28.82 21.68
N SER A 263 -9.08 29.16 20.95
CA SER A 263 -8.36 30.43 21.13
C SER A 263 -9.25 31.63 20.79
N LEU A 264 -10.02 31.57 19.70
CA LEU A 264 -10.93 32.63 19.30
C LEU A 264 -12.06 32.80 20.33
N PHE A 265 -12.61 31.71 20.86
CA PHE A 265 -13.61 31.74 21.92
C PHE A 265 -13.07 32.41 23.19
N LEU A 266 -11.84 32.09 23.60
CA LEU A 266 -11.18 32.74 24.74
C LEU A 266 -10.97 34.24 24.49
N LEU A 267 -10.57 34.64 23.29
CA LEU A 267 -10.44 36.06 22.94
C LEU A 267 -11.78 36.79 23.05
N ILE A 268 -12.85 36.24 22.47
CA ILE A 268 -14.20 36.82 22.55
C ILE A 268 -14.67 36.91 24.01
N ALA A 269 -14.43 35.88 24.82
CA ALA A 269 -14.78 35.88 26.25
C ALA A 269 -14.00 36.95 27.03
N LEU A 270 -12.73 37.18 26.71
CA LEU A 270 -11.92 38.23 27.35
C LEU A 270 -12.39 39.64 26.97
N PHE A 271 -12.72 39.89 25.70
CA PHE A 271 -13.20 41.20 25.24
C PHE A 271 -14.64 41.52 25.67
N ASN A 272 -15.49 40.51 25.85
CA ASN A 272 -16.86 40.70 26.36
C ASN A 272 -16.94 40.67 27.89
N GLY A 273 -15.88 40.23 28.58
CA GLY A 273 -15.77 40.18 30.03
C GLY A 273 -15.03 41.37 30.66
N SER A 274 -14.56 42.31 29.85
CA SER A 274 -14.00 43.62 30.23
C SER A 274 -15.00 44.74 29.96
#